data_AF-A0A4V1UTC4-F1
#
_entry.id   AF-A0A4V1UTC4-F1
#
_cell.length_a   1.000
_cell.length_b   1.000
_cell.length_c   1.000
_cell.angle_alpha   90.00
_cell.angle_beta   90.00
_cell.angle_gamma   90.00
#
_symmetry.space_group_name_H-M   'P 1'
#
loop_
_entity.id
_entity.type
_entity.pdbx_description
1 polymer ?
#
loop_
_entity_poly.entity_id
_entity_poly.type
_entity_poly.pdbx_seq_one_letter_code
_entity_poly.pdbx_strand_id
1 'polypeptide(L)'
;MVQSSSAAHAKAYFSDALSKSDYYINDQELNGKIQGKLAERLGLTGPATQEVFFALCENINPRTGEHLTPRTKEERTTGYDINFHCPKSVSILHALSSNDHLLEAFQQSVQATMQDIEADSKTRVRKDGQYDDRNTGELVWADFVHQTARPVDDSVPDPHLHIHAYIFNATWDEQEQK
;
A
#
# COMPACT_ATOMS: atom_id res chain seq x y z
N MET A 1 5.02 -5.94 -8.97
CA MET A 1 4.57 -4.55 -8.73
C MET A 1 3.66 -4.13 -9.86
N VAL A 2 2.46 -3.63 -9.57
CA VAL A 2 1.48 -3.15 -10.56
C VAL A 2 1.31 -1.64 -10.39
N GLN A 3 1.41 -0.88 -11.48
CA GLN A 3 1.31 0.58 -11.46
C GLN A 3 -0.14 1.04 -11.71
N SER A 4 -0.61 1.99 -10.90
CA SER A 4 -1.85 2.74 -11.21
C SER A 4 -1.51 4.06 -11.89
N SER A 5 -2.00 4.25 -13.11
CA SER A 5 -1.75 5.44 -13.96
C SER A 5 -2.80 6.55 -13.83
N SER A 6 -3.82 6.37 -12.97
CA SER A 6 -4.82 7.39 -12.66
C SER A 6 -5.43 7.17 -11.29
N ALA A 7 -6.01 8.22 -10.69
CA ALA A 7 -6.68 8.13 -9.40
C ALA A 7 -7.93 7.24 -9.49
N ALA A 8 -8.69 7.32 -10.59
CA ALA A 8 -9.84 6.47 -10.83
C ALA A 8 -9.47 4.97 -10.85
N HIS A 9 -8.38 4.62 -11.52
CA HIS A 9 -7.89 3.23 -11.55
C HIS A 9 -7.47 2.75 -10.15
N ALA A 10 -6.74 3.59 -9.39
CA ALA A 10 -6.34 3.26 -8.02
C ALA A 10 -7.54 3.11 -7.06
N LYS A 11 -8.57 3.94 -7.19
CA LYS A 11 -9.79 3.87 -6.39
C LYS A 11 -10.62 2.63 -6.71
N ALA A 12 -10.79 2.32 -7.98
CA ALA A 12 -11.44 1.07 -8.41
C ALA A 12 -10.68 -0.15 -7.87
N TYR A 13 -9.34 -0.10 -7.90
CA TYR A 13 -8.49 -1.13 -7.32
C TYR A 13 -8.76 -1.35 -5.82
N PHE A 14 -8.87 -0.28 -5.04
CA PHE A 14 -9.26 -0.37 -3.63
C PHE A 14 -10.63 -1.04 -3.45
N SER A 15 -11.63 -0.57 -4.19
CA SER A 15 -13.00 -1.07 -4.05
C SER A 15 -13.19 -2.52 -4.51
N ASP A 16 -12.44 -2.96 -5.53
CA ASP A 16 -12.65 -4.28 -6.15
C ASP A 16 -11.66 -5.33 -5.65
N ALA A 17 -10.39 -4.97 -5.49
CA ALA A 17 -9.34 -5.91 -5.12
C ALA A 17 -9.02 -5.86 -3.63
N LEU A 18 -9.07 -4.70 -2.98
CA LEU A 18 -8.60 -4.56 -1.60
C LEU A 18 -9.72 -4.68 -0.56
N SER A 19 -10.95 -4.26 -0.90
CA SER A 19 -12.10 -4.21 0.03
C SER A 19 -13.09 -5.38 -0.09
N LYS A 20 -13.11 -6.12 -1.20
CA LYS A 20 -14.18 -7.13 -1.49
C LYS A 20 -13.76 -8.59 -1.36
N SER A 21 -12.51 -8.92 -1.06
CA SER A 21 -12.00 -10.28 -1.27
C SER A 21 -12.24 -11.27 -0.12
N ASP A 22 -12.70 -10.82 1.06
CA ASP A 22 -12.74 -11.65 2.27
C ASP A 22 -14.13 -12.23 2.64
N TYR A 23 -15.15 -12.15 1.76
CA TYR A 23 -16.52 -12.63 2.05
C TYR A 23 -16.66 -14.14 2.39
N TYR A 24 -15.61 -14.96 2.26
CA TYR A 24 -15.67 -16.41 2.42
C TYR A 24 -15.06 -16.95 3.72
N ILE A 25 -14.35 -16.13 4.51
CA ILE A 25 -13.77 -16.53 5.80
C ILE A 25 -14.27 -15.54 6.87
N ASN A 26 -15.10 -16.04 7.79
CA ASN A 26 -15.71 -15.35 8.94
C ASN A 26 -15.00 -14.05 9.42
N ASP A 27 -15.74 -12.93 9.39
CA ASP A 27 -15.75 -11.81 10.37
C ASP A 27 -14.42 -11.22 10.88
N GLN A 28 -13.33 -11.29 10.12
CA GLN A 28 -12.15 -10.45 10.35
C GLN A 28 -11.76 -9.76 9.07
N GLU A 29 -12.52 -8.73 8.69
CA GLU A 29 -12.00 -7.67 7.83
C GLU A 29 -10.77 -7.09 8.53
N LEU A 30 -9.58 -7.58 8.18
CA LEU A 30 -8.33 -6.96 8.59
C LEU A 30 -8.26 -5.63 7.84
N ASN A 31 -8.85 -4.60 8.45
CA ASN A 31 -8.79 -3.24 7.97
C ASN A 31 -7.35 -2.92 7.59
N GLY A 32 -7.15 -2.46 6.36
CA GLY A 32 -5.83 -2.12 5.88
C GLY A 32 -5.18 -1.08 6.80
N LYS A 33 -3.85 -0.98 6.78
CA LYS A 33 -3.11 -0.06 7.65
C LYS A 33 -2.25 0.89 6.82
N ILE A 34 -2.33 2.17 7.11
CA ILE A 34 -1.43 3.20 6.58
C ILE A 34 -0.13 3.16 7.39
N GLN A 35 0.99 3.01 6.69
CA GLN A 35 2.33 2.89 7.25
C GLN A 35 3.35 3.74 6.48
N GLY A 36 4.55 3.85 7.06
CA GLY A 36 5.70 4.56 6.51
C GLY A 36 5.99 5.90 7.18
N LYS A 37 7.23 6.36 7.05
CA LYS A 37 7.70 7.62 7.64
C LYS A 37 7.00 8.83 7.04
N LEU A 38 6.63 8.80 5.76
CA LEU A 38 5.82 9.88 5.20
C LEU A 38 4.42 9.86 5.83
N ALA A 39 3.85 8.68 6.12
CA ALA A 39 2.58 8.62 6.85
C ALA A 39 2.70 9.20 8.26
N GLU A 40 3.76 8.88 8.99
CA GLU A 40 4.05 9.45 10.31
C GLU A 40 4.17 10.98 10.25
N ARG A 41 4.94 11.49 9.27
CA ARG A 41 5.11 12.92 9.02
C ARG A 41 3.79 13.63 8.74
N LEU A 42 2.93 13.03 7.93
CA LEU A 42 1.61 13.56 7.60
C LEU A 42 0.58 13.32 8.72
N GLY A 43 0.95 12.54 9.74
CA GLY A 43 0.08 12.13 10.84
C GLY A 43 -1.09 11.25 10.40
N LEU A 44 -0.85 10.35 9.44
CA LEU A 44 -1.85 9.48 8.79
C LEU A 44 -1.79 8.02 9.21
N THR A 45 -0.88 7.64 10.10
CA THR A 45 -0.75 6.26 10.58
C THR A 45 -2.05 5.76 11.22
N GLY A 46 -2.44 4.52 10.92
CA GLY A 46 -3.67 3.92 11.45
C GLY A 46 -4.45 3.17 10.37
N PRO A 47 -5.77 3.01 10.52
CA PRO A 47 -6.60 2.33 9.53
C PRO A 47 -6.59 3.04 8.17
N ALA A 48 -6.45 2.26 7.10
CA ALA A 48 -6.58 2.69 5.72
C ALA A 48 -8.05 2.77 5.32
N THR A 49 -8.75 3.76 5.86
CA THR A 49 -10.16 4.00 5.48
C THR A 49 -10.26 4.40 4.02
N GLN A 50 -11.44 4.21 3.43
CA GLN A 50 -11.68 4.60 2.04
C GLN A 50 -11.39 6.09 1.82
N GLU A 51 -11.75 6.95 2.76
CA GLU A 51 -11.53 8.40 2.69
C GLU A 51 -10.04 8.73 2.63
N VAL A 52 -9.24 8.13 3.52
CA VAL A 52 -7.79 8.34 3.58
C VAL A 52 -7.13 7.83 2.30
N PHE A 53 -7.45 6.60 1.88
CA PHE A 53 -6.90 6.01 0.66
C PHE A 53 -7.26 6.85 -0.58
N PHE A 54 -8.51 7.28 -0.68
CA PHE A 54 -9.00 8.04 -1.84
C PHE A 54 -8.38 9.44 -1.90
N ALA A 55 -8.19 10.11 -0.75
CA ALA A 55 -7.49 11.39 -0.69
C ALA A 55 -6.05 11.26 -1.17
N LEU A 56 -5.32 10.26 -0.69
CA LEU A 56 -3.94 9.99 -1.11
C LEU A 56 -3.85 9.67 -2.62
N CYS A 57 -4.81 8.93 -3.16
CA CYS A 57 -4.93 8.69 -4.60
C CYS A 57 -5.09 10.00 -5.41
N GLU A 58 -5.85 10.95 -4.87
CA GLU A 58 -6.05 12.28 -5.48
C GLU A 58 -4.91 13.26 -5.21
N ASN A 59 -3.78 12.80 -4.68
CA ASN A 59 -2.63 13.64 -4.32
C ASN A 59 -3.00 14.69 -3.25
N ILE A 60 -3.87 14.33 -2.30
CA ILE A 60 -4.36 15.20 -1.22
C ILE A 60 -3.98 14.60 0.14
N ASN A 61 -3.47 15.42 1.05
CA ASN A 61 -3.37 15.09 2.45
C ASN A 61 -4.77 15.16 3.09
N PRO A 62 -5.36 14.05 3.57
CA PRO A 62 -6.72 14.04 4.12
C PRO A 62 -6.86 14.85 5.41
N ARG A 63 -5.77 15.21 6.09
CA ARG A 63 -5.83 16.04 7.31
C ARG A 63 -5.81 17.53 7.04
N THR A 64 -5.09 17.98 6.01
CA THR A 64 -4.93 19.42 5.72
C THR A 64 -5.69 19.87 4.47
N GLY A 65 -6.04 18.94 3.58
CA GLY A 65 -6.60 19.24 2.25
C GLY A 65 -5.55 19.73 1.24
N GLU A 66 -4.28 19.84 1.64
CA GLU A 66 -3.20 20.30 0.78
C GLU A 66 -2.70 19.19 -0.15
N HIS A 67 -2.03 19.58 -1.23
CA HIS A 67 -1.45 18.61 -2.15
C HIS A 67 -0.19 17.96 -1.58
N LEU A 68 -0.04 16.65 -1.80
CA LEU A 68 1.17 15.90 -1.40
C LEU A 68 2.38 16.22 -2.28
N THR A 69 2.13 16.63 -3.53
CA THR A 69 3.17 16.99 -4.50
C THR A 69 2.83 18.30 -5.20
N PRO A 70 3.82 19.08 -5.68
CA PRO A 70 3.58 20.41 -6.26
C PRO A 70 2.71 20.46 -7.51
N ARG A 71 2.49 19.32 -8.18
CA ARG A 71 1.72 19.26 -9.43
C ARG A 71 0.84 18.02 -9.45
N THR A 72 -0.44 18.23 -9.74
CA THR A 72 -1.40 17.16 -10.04
C THR A 72 -1.67 17.17 -11.55
N LYS A 73 -1.48 16.02 -12.21
CA LYS A 73 -1.84 15.79 -13.61
C LYS A 73 -2.91 14.69 -13.66
N GLU A 74 -3.79 14.73 -14.65
CA GLU A 74 -4.85 13.72 -14.82
C GLU A 74 -4.27 12.31 -14.97
N GLU A 75 -3.25 12.13 -15.81
CA GLU A 75 -2.57 10.84 -16.03
C GLU A 75 -1.33 10.67 -15.14
N ARG A 76 -1.40 11.14 -13.88
CA ARG A 76 -0.30 10.91 -12.95
C ARG A 76 -0.23 9.43 -12.57
N THR A 77 0.98 8.94 -12.37
CA THR A 77 1.14 7.69 -11.62
C THR A 77 0.69 7.95 -10.19
N THR A 78 -0.38 7.28 -9.78
CA THR A 78 -0.97 7.43 -8.45
C THR A 78 -0.17 6.68 -7.40
N GLY A 79 0.32 5.51 -7.78
CA GLY A 79 1.00 4.60 -6.86
C GLY A 79 1.33 3.27 -7.52
N TYR A 80 1.88 2.39 -6.70
CA TYR A 80 2.33 1.07 -7.07
C TYR A 80 1.86 0.06 -6.03
N ASP A 81 1.30 -1.05 -6.49
CA ASP A 81 0.98 -2.18 -5.63
C ASP A 81 2.09 -3.22 -5.66
N ILE A 82 2.71 -3.48 -4.52
CA ILE A 82 3.64 -4.59 -4.32
C ILE A 82 2.88 -5.72 -3.61
N ASN A 83 2.71 -6.83 -4.33
CA ASN A 83 2.05 -8.02 -3.78
C ASN A 83 3.10 -8.97 -3.21
N PHE A 84 3.00 -9.24 -1.92
CA PHE A 84 3.79 -10.25 -1.24
C PHE A 84 2.94 -11.51 -1.08
N HIS A 85 3.42 -12.63 -1.60
CA HIS A 85 2.78 -13.92 -1.45
C HIS A 85 3.64 -14.82 -0.59
N CYS A 86 3.07 -15.39 0.47
CA CYS A 86 3.78 -16.42 1.20
C CYS A 86 3.82 -17.74 0.39
N PRO A 87 4.74 -18.67 0.70
CA PRO A 87 4.72 -20.00 0.10
C PRO A 87 3.37 -20.69 0.35
N LYS A 88 2.87 -21.46 -0.64
CA LYS A 88 1.55 -22.12 -0.55
C LYS A 88 1.40 -22.99 0.70
N SER A 89 2.47 -23.65 1.15
CA SER A 89 2.48 -24.44 2.39
C SER A 89 2.17 -23.60 3.62
N VAL A 90 2.66 -22.36 3.69
CA VAL A 90 2.37 -21.42 4.78
C VAL A 90 0.89 -21.01 4.75
N SER A 91 0.34 -20.70 3.57
CA SER A 91 -1.10 -20.42 3.41
C SER A 91 -1.98 -21.57 3.91
N ILE A 92 -1.63 -22.81 3.56
CA ILE A 92 -2.38 -24.00 3.99
C ILE A 92 -2.27 -24.19 5.50
N LEU A 93 -1.06 -24.10 6.06
CA LEU A 93 -0.85 -24.24 7.51
C LEU A 93 -1.58 -23.14 8.29
N HIS A 94 -1.56 -21.90 7.81
CA HIS A 94 -2.31 -20.79 8.41
C HIS A 94 -3.81 -21.06 8.41
N ALA A 95 -4.38 -21.44 7.27
CA ALA A 95 -5.82 -21.73 7.17
C ALA A 95 -6.28 -22.93 8.01
N LEU A 96 -5.39 -23.87 8.33
CA LEU A 96 -5.67 -25.02 9.20
C LEU A 96 -5.31 -24.77 10.68
N SER A 97 -4.61 -23.67 10.98
CA SER A 97 -4.20 -23.28 12.33
C SER A 97 -5.36 -22.66 13.09
N SER A 98 -5.34 -22.80 14.42
CA SER A 98 -6.25 -22.10 15.33
C SER A 98 -5.64 -20.83 15.95
N ASN A 99 -4.39 -20.50 15.57
CA ASN A 99 -3.69 -19.30 16.02
C ASN A 99 -3.07 -18.53 14.85
N ASP A 100 -2.79 -17.25 15.08
CA ASP A 100 -2.34 -16.28 14.07
C ASP A 100 -0.82 -16.15 13.95
N HIS A 101 -0.04 -17.04 14.56
CA HIS A 101 1.42 -16.88 14.60
C HIS A 101 2.06 -16.81 13.20
N LEU A 102 1.54 -17.58 12.25
CA LEU A 102 2.00 -17.56 10.85
C LEU A 102 1.64 -16.25 10.14
N LEU A 103 0.45 -15.71 10.40
CA LEU A 103 0.02 -14.41 9.90
C LEU A 103 0.91 -13.29 10.45
N GLU A 104 1.15 -13.27 11.76
CA GLU A 104 2.02 -12.27 12.41
C GLU A 104 3.45 -12.32 11.86
N ALA A 105 4.03 -13.53 11.74
CA ALA A 105 5.36 -13.70 11.18
C ALA A 105 5.44 -13.22 9.72
N PHE A 106 4.41 -13.49 8.93
CA PHE A 106 4.33 -13.02 7.56
C PHE A 106 4.22 -11.49 7.48
N GLN A 107 3.34 -10.87 8.29
CA GLN A 107 3.22 -9.42 8.38
C GLN A 107 4.55 -8.76 8.79
N GLN A 108 5.26 -9.31 9.77
CA GLN A 108 6.57 -8.81 10.20
C GLN A 108 7.60 -8.90 9.06
N SER A 109 7.60 -10.00 8.29
CA SER A 109 8.52 -10.15 7.14
C SER A 109 8.24 -9.13 6.03
N VAL A 110 6.97 -8.84 5.77
CA VAL A 110 6.56 -7.82 4.79
C VAL A 110 6.93 -6.43 5.30
N GLN A 111 6.67 -6.13 6.57
CA GLN A 111 7.04 -4.85 7.18
C GLN A 111 8.55 -4.59 7.10
N ALA A 112 9.39 -5.57 7.44
CA ALA A 112 10.84 -5.45 7.32
C ALA A 112 11.27 -5.18 5.88
N THR A 113 10.68 -5.90 4.91
CA THR A 113 10.98 -5.68 3.48
C THR A 113 10.55 -4.29 3.02
N MET A 114 9.39 -3.79 3.49
CA MET A 114 8.89 -2.46 3.15
C MET A 114 9.75 -1.35 3.77
N GLN A 115 10.36 -1.56 4.94
CA GLN A 115 11.31 -0.63 5.54
C GLN A 115 12.59 -0.49 4.68
N ASP A 116 13.08 -1.59 4.11
CA ASP A 116 14.21 -1.56 3.17
C ASP A 116 13.83 -0.80 1.88
N ILE A 117 12.63 -1.07 1.33
CA ILE A 117 12.11 -0.36 0.15
C ILE A 117 11.96 1.14 0.42
N GLU A 118 11.43 1.50 1.59
CA GLU A 118 11.30 2.90 2.01
C GLU A 118 12.67 3.59 2.09
N ALA A 119 13.67 2.94 2.70
CA ALA A 119 15.01 3.49 2.83
C ALA A 119 15.68 3.79 1.46
N ASP A 120 15.38 2.98 0.45
CA ASP A 120 15.89 3.12 -0.91
C ASP A 120 15.07 4.07 -1.80
N SER A 121 13.99 4.66 -1.28
CA SER A 121 13.13 5.58 -2.05
C SER A 121 13.88 6.85 -2.47
N LYS A 122 13.54 7.34 -3.67
CA LYS A 122 14.16 8.52 -4.28
C LYS A 122 13.14 9.42 -4.95
N THR A 123 13.49 10.69 -5.11
CA THR A 123 12.78 11.63 -5.98
C THR A 123 13.73 12.27 -6.98
N ARG A 124 13.18 12.71 -8.11
CA ARG A 124 13.95 13.44 -9.12
C ARG A 124 13.95 14.92 -8.85
N VAL A 125 15.14 15.50 -8.76
CA VAL A 125 15.33 16.93 -8.51
C VAL A 125 15.76 17.63 -9.81
N ARG A 126 15.12 18.76 -10.11
CA ARG A 126 15.36 19.58 -11.31
C ARG A 126 15.43 21.06 -10.96
N LYS A 127 16.47 21.45 -10.23
CA LYS A 127 16.66 22.82 -9.74
C LYS A 127 18.11 23.23 -9.95
N ASP A 128 18.33 24.51 -10.25
CA ASP A 128 19.66 25.12 -10.41
C ASP A 128 20.58 24.36 -11.38
N GLY A 129 20.02 23.80 -12.45
CA GLY A 129 20.75 23.03 -13.47
C GLY A 129 21.09 21.59 -13.06
N GLN A 130 20.73 21.14 -11.86
CA GLN A 130 20.88 19.75 -11.45
C GLN A 130 19.77 18.87 -12.04
N TYR A 131 20.15 17.67 -12.45
CA TYR A 131 19.27 16.60 -12.88
C TYR A 131 19.77 15.32 -12.24
N ASP A 132 19.34 15.06 -11.01
CA ASP A 132 19.79 13.91 -10.23
C ASP A 132 18.62 13.29 -9.45
N ASP A 133 18.79 12.03 -9.08
CA ASP A 133 17.84 11.28 -8.25
C ASP A 133 18.36 11.29 -6.81
N ARG A 134 17.65 11.99 -5.92
CA ARG A 134 18.01 12.17 -4.51
C ARG A 134 17.28 11.16 -3.66
N ASN A 135 18.00 10.50 -2.75
CA ASN A 135 17.39 9.63 -1.75
C ASN A 135 16.51 10.45 -0.81
N THR A 136 15.30 9.96 -0.56
CA THR A 136 14.30 10.60 0.30
C THR A 136 14.07 9.77 1.56
N GLY A 137 14.03 8.44 1.42
CA GLY A 137 13.94 7.54 2.58
C GLY A 137 12.58 7.56 3.29
N GLU A 138 11.53 8.09 2.66
CA GLU A 138 10.20 8.26 3.25
C GLU A 138 9.09 7.92 2.25
N LEU A 139 8.30 6.89 2.55
CA LEU A 139 7.15 6.50 1.76
C LEU A 139 5.88 6.52 2.62
N VAL A 140 4.74 6.54 1.94
CA VAL A 140 3.44 6.24 2.54
C VAL A 140 2.83 5.10 1.74
N TRP A 141 2.40 4.06 2.43
CA TRP A 141 1.72 2.93 1.81
C TRP A 141 0.57 2.43 2.68
N ALA A 142 -0.32 1.66 2.05
CA ALA A 142 -1.43 0.97 2.69
C ALA A 142 -1.26 -0.54 2.53
N ASP A 143 -1.22 -1.28 3.65
CA ASP A 143 -1.15 -2.74 3.65
C ASP A 143 -2.53 -3.36 3.79
N PHE A 144 -2.88 -4.29 2.90
CA PHE A 144 -4.11 -5.08 2.96
C PHE A 144 -3.76 -6.57 2.95
N VAL A 145 -4.22 -7.28 3.96
CA VAL A 145 -3.96 -8.71 4.12
C VAL A 145 -5.15 -9.48 3.56
N HIS A 146 -4.90 -10.44 2.69
CA HIS A 146 -5.91 -11.37 2.17
C HIS A 146 -5.50 -12.80 2.43
N GLN A 147 -6.50 -13.68 2.60
CA GLN A 147 -6.29 -15.08 3.00
C GLN A 147 -6.73 -16.09 1.94
N THR A 148 -7.40 -15.64 0.88
CA THR A 148 -7.96 -16.47 -0.18
C THR A 148 -7.44 -16.05 -1.54
N ALA A 149 -7.35 -17.00 -2.47
CA ALA A 149 -7.11 -16.69 -3.87
C ALA A 149 -8.34 -16.03 -4.50
N ARG A 150 -8.17 -15.41 -5.68
CA ARG A 150 -9.32 -14.93 -6.46
C ARG A 150 -10.23 -16.12 -6.79
N PRO A 151 -11.55 -16.03 -6.53
CA PRO A 151 -12.50 -17.07 -6.91
C PRO A 151 -12.50 -17.26 -8.42
N VAL A 152 -12.66 -18.51 -8.85
CA VAL A 152 -12.89 -18.88 -10.25
C VAL A 152 -14.28 -19.51 -10.32
N ASP A 153 -15.19 -18.85 -11.04
CA ASP A 153 -16.60 -19.27 -11.15
C ASP A 153 -17.24 -19.54 -9.76
N ASP A 154 -17.94 -20.66 -9.62
CA ASP A 154 -18.60 -21.10 -8.38
C ASP A 154 -17.68 -21.95 -7.48
N SER A 155 -16.36 -21.95 -7.71
CA SER A 155 -15.42 -22.73 -6.90
C SER A 155 -15.08 -22.06 -5.57
N VAL A 156 -14.87 -22.88 -4.54
CA VAL A 156 -14.39 -22.41 -3.24
C VAL A 156 -12.95 -21.90 -3.41
N PRO A 157 -12.65 -20.65 -2.99
CA PRO A 157 -11.30 -20.12 -3.08
C PRO A 157 -10.27 -20.92 -2.30
N ASP A 158 -9.11 -21.09 -2.93
CA ASP A 158 -7.96 -21.75 -2.35
C ASP A 158 -7.31 -20.90 -1.24
N PRO A 159 -6.79 -21.48 -0.14
CA PRO A 159 -6.03 -20.72 0.86
C PRO A 159 -4.81 -20.04 0.24
N HIS A 160 -4.73 -18.73 0.38
CA HIS A 160 -3.67 -17.90 -0.21
C HIS A 160 -3.42 -16.67 0.64
N LEU A 161 -2.51 -16.79 1.62
CA LEU A 161 -2.12 -15.68 2.47
C LEU A 161 -1.16 -14.76 1.71
N HIS A 162 -1.58 -13.52 1.49
CA HIS A 162 -0.82 -12.50 0.77
C HIS A 162 -1.12 -11.09 1.28
N ILE A 163 -0.20 -10.17 1.03
CA ILE A 163 -0.33 -8.77 1.41
C ILE A 163 -0.15 -7.89 0.17
N HIS A 164 -1.10 -6.99 -0.04
CA HIS A 164 -0.98 -5.87 -0.95
C HIS A 164 -0.39 -4.67 -0.20
N ALA A 165 0.82 -4.26 -0.55
CA ALA A 165 1.42 -3.02 -0.07
C ALA A 165 1.28 -1.96 -1.16
N TYR A 166 0.23 -1.14 -1.07
CA TYR A 166 -0.04 -0.08 -2.03
C TYR A 166 0.71 1.20 -1.65
N ILE A 167 1.80 1.48 -2.35
CA ILE A 167 2.64 2.66 -2.16
C ILE A 167 2.05 3.82 -2.96
N PHE A 168 1.76 4.94 -2.31
CA PHE A 168 1.36 6.15 -3.03
C PHE A 168 2.57 6.85 -3.61
N ASN A 169 2.43 7.40 -4.82
CA ASN A 169 3.50 8.10 -5.51
C ASN A 169 3.69 9.52 -4.93
N ALA A 170 4.23 9.56 -3.73
CA ALA A 170 4.63 10.73 -2.96
C ALA A 170 5.76 10.33 -2.00
N THR A 171 6.73 11.22 -1.84
CA THR A 171 7.87 11.07 -0.94
C THR A 171 8.29 12.45 -0.46
N TRP A 172 8.94 12.54 0.70
CA TRP A 172 9.43 13.82 1.23
C TRP A 172 10.90 14.05 0.89
N ASP A 173 11.22 15.26 0.45
CA ASP A 173 12.60 15.72 0.24
C ASP A 173 12.84 16.96 1.10
N GLU A 174 13.64 16.80 2.15
CA GLU A 174 13.93 17.87 3.11
C GLU A 174 14.64 19.07 2.47
N GLN A 175 15.42 18.86 1.40
CA GLN A 175 16.23 19.92 0.79
C GLN A 175 15.43 20.84 -0.13
N GLU A 176 14.26 20.40 -0.62
CA GLU A 176 13.39 21.22 -1.47
C GLU A 176 12.37 22.05 -0.69
N GLN A 177 12.45 22.10 0.64
CA GLN A 177 11.64 23.00 1.45
C GLN A 177 11.85 24.46 1.00
N LYS A 178 10.79 25.05 0.44
CA LYS A 178 10.67 26.48 0.18
C LYS A 178 9.45 27.01 0.92
#